data_AF-A0AAV6K7W8-F1
#
_entry.id   AF-A0AAV6K7W8-F1
#
_cell.length_a   1.000
_cell.length_b   1.000
_cell.length_c   1.000
_cell.angle_alpha   90.00
_cell.angle_beta   90.00
_cell.angle_gamma   90.00
#
_symmetry.space_group_name_H-M   'P 1'
#
loop_
_entity.id
_entity.type
_entity.pdbx_description
1 polymer ?
#
loop_
_entity_poly.entity_id
_entity_poly.type
_entity_poly.pdbx_seq_one_letter_code
_entity_poly.pdbx_strand_id
1 'polypeptide(L)'
;MAKIRQLIPQAIIPRILAIQLPTAPCADVMVWPHTTSGHYSTKLGYRCFYDCHRQYPLEQGSPPHLHKGIHVWKSIWNLDLLKRTKVFIWKCVCGILAVKKGVYVRINQIPLTCPTVLILDFLF
;
A
#
# COMPACT_ATOMS: atom_id res chain seq x y z
N MET A 1 -21.28 3.10 29.80
CA MET A 1 -19.84 3.47 29.91
C MET A 1 -18.88 2.27 29.98
N ALA A 2 -19.24 1.13 30.59
CA ALA A 2 -18.33 -0.04 30.70
C ALA A 2 -18.03 -0.76 29.36
N LYS A 3 -18.99 -0.78 28.43
CA LYS A 3 -18.89 -1.56 27.18
C LYS A 3 -17.90 -1.01 26.14
N ILE A 4 -17.69 0.31 26.12
CA ILE A 4 -16.74 0.99 25.21
C ILE A 4 -15.30 0.56 25.51
N ARG A 5 -14.96 0.35 26.79
CA ARG A 5 -13.61 -0.01 27.23
C ARG A 5 -13.18 -1.41 26.82
N GLN A 6 -14.13 -2.30 26.53
CA GLN A 6 -13.86 -3.69 26.14
C GLN A 6 -13.66 -3.88 24.63
N LEU A 7 -14.13 -2.93 23.81
CA LEU A 7 -14.12 -3.04 22.35
C LEU A 7 -13.09 -2.10 21.69
N ILE A 8 -12.63 -1.09 22.43
CA ILE A 8 -11.84 0.00 21.88
C ILE A 8 -10.47 0.08 22.59
N PRO A 9 -9.35 0.22 21.85
CA PRO A 9 -8.03 0.45 22.42
C PRO A 9 -8.03 1.65 23.39
N GLN A 10 -7.43 1.48 24.57
CA GLN A 10 -7.46 2.49 25.64
C GLN A 10 -6.89 3.85 25.20
N ALA A 11 -5.94 3.85 24.26
CA ALA A 11 -5.30 5.06 23.73
C ALA A 11 -6.28 6.02 23.03
N ILE A 12 -7.37 5.54 22.43
CA ILE A 12 -8.29 6.38 21.65
C ILE A 12 -9.58 6.75 22.41
N ILE A 13 -9.84 6.09 23.55
CA ILE A 13 -10.99 6.39 24.42
C ILE A 13 -11.06 7.87 24.83
N PRO A 14 -9.98 8.54 25.31
CA PRO A 14 -10.09 9.94 25.70
C PRO A 14 -10.42 10.86 24.52
N ARG A 15 -9.97 10.51 23.31
CA ARG A 15 -10.30 11.27 22.09
C ARG A 15 -11.76 11.13 21.71
N ILE A 16 -12.33 9.93 21.82
CA ILE A 16 -13.74 9.67 21.51
C ILE A 16 -14.64 10.42 22.51
N LEU A 17 -14.30 10.38 23.80
CA LEU A 17 -15.08 11.07 24.84
C LEU A 17 -15.01 12.60 24.74
N ALA A 18 -13.98 13.15 24.06
CA ALA A 18 -13.83 14.57 23.84
C ALA A 18 -14.68 15.11 22.66
N ILE A 19 -15.28 14.23 21.85
CA ILE A 19 -16.13 14.64 20.73
C ILE A 19 -17.42 15.22 21.30
N GLN A 20 -17.71 16.49 20.99
CA GLN A 20 -18.98 17.09 21.38
C GLN A 20 -20.09 16.54 20.47
N LEU A 21 -21.08 15.90 21.09
CA LEU A 21 -22.27 15.44 20.42
C LEU A 21 -23.34 16.54 20.45
N PRO A 22 -24.09 16.72 19.36
CA PRO A 22 -25.20 17.66 19.36
C PRO A 22 -26.26 17.24 20.38
N THR A 23 -26.72 18.18 21.20
CA THR A 23 -27.74 17.95 22.25
C THR A 23 -29.14 17.75 21.67
N ALA A 24 -29.36 18.24 20.44
CA ALA A 24 -30.60 18.11 19.70
C ALA A 24 -30.38 17.23 18.45
N PRO A 25 -31.42 16.53 17.97
CA PRO A 25 -31.33 15.80 16.70
C PRO A 25 -31.03 16.79 15.57
N CYS A 26 -29.89 16.57 14.91
CA CYS A 26 -29.41 17.35 13.79
C CYS A 26 -29.25 16.42 12.58
N ALA A 27 -29.48 16.92 11.38
CA ALA A 27 -29.19 16.18 10.17
C ALA A 27 -27.66 16.02 10.01
N ASP A 28 -27.23 14.88 9.45
CA ASP A 28 -25.82 14.67 9.17
C ASP A 28 -25.33 15.65 8.11
N VAL A 29 -24.18 16.29 8.38
CA VAL A 29 -23.55 17.25 7.47
C VAL A 29 -22.16 16.74 7.10
N MET A 30 -21.83 16.83 5.81
CA MET A 30 -20.47 16.54 5.34
C MET A 30 -19.55 17.70 5.70
N VAL A 31 -18.68 17.49 6.69
CA VAL A 31 -17.72 18.49 7.15
C VAL A 31 -16.30 17.97 6.96
N TRP A 32 -15.46 18.74 6.27
CA TRP A 32 -14.04 18.48 6.13
C TRP A 32 -13.25 19.19 7.25
N PRO A 33 -12.62 18.45 8.18
CA PRO A 33 -12.01 19.03 9.39
C PRO A 33 -10.73 19.83 9.11
N HIS A 34 -10.11 19.70 7.94
CA HIS A 34 -8.87 20.40 7.59
C HIS A 34 -9.14 21.80 6.98
N THR A 35 -10.36 22.30 7.08
CA THR A 35 -10.78 23.60 6.53
C THR A 35 -11.71 24.34 7.47
N THR A 36 -11.48 25.64 7.65
CA THR A 36 -12.34 26.51 8.45
C THR A 36 -13.76 26.65 7.87
N SER A 37 -13.89 26.53 6.55
CA SER A 37 -15.20 26.54 5.86
C SER A 37 -15.93 25.20 5.92
N GLY A 38 -15.29 24.12 6.36
CA GLY A 38 -15.86 22.78 6.38
C GLY A 38 -16.09 22.14 4.99
N HIS A 39 -15.80 22.83 3.89
CA HIS A 39 -16.00 22.31 2.54
C HIS A 39 -14.78 21.56 2.03
N TYR A 40 -15.02 20.37 1.47
CA TYR A 40 -13.98 19.62 0.79
C TYR A 40 -13.61 20.26 -0.56
N SER A 41 -12.31 20.36 -0.83
CA SER A 41 -11.78 20.68 -2.15
C SER A 41 -10.67 19.70 -2.48
N THR A 42 -10.63 19.23 -3.72
CA THR A 42 -9.60 18.29 -4.22
C THR A 42 -8.19 18.82 -3.96
N LYS A 43 -7.95 20.12 -4.15
CA LYS A 43 -6.67 20.78 -3.87
C LYS A 43 -6.24 20.62 -2.41
N LEU A 44 -7.18 20.79 -1.47
CA LEU A 44 -6.91 20.70 -0.03
C LEU A 44 -6.78 19.24 0.41
N GLY A 45 -7.54 18.33 -0.22
CA GLY A 45 -7.39 16.89 -0.05
C GLY A 45 -5.97 16.41 -0.42
N TYR A 46 -5.49 16.79 -1.61
CA TYR A 46 -4.11 16.46 -2.02
C TYR A 46 -3.07 17.08 -1.09
N ARG A 47 -3.24 18.34 -0.69
CA ARG A 47 -2.32 18.97 0.26
C ARG A 47 -2.26 18.22 1.59
N CYS A 48 -3.42 17.87 2.16
CA CYS A 48 -3.49 17.09 3.39
C CYS A 48 -2.81 15.72 3.24
N PHE A 49 -2.99 15.05 2.10
CA PHE A 49 -2.33 13.79 1.79
C PHE A 49 -0.81 13.94 1.76
N TYR A 50 -0.28 14.95 1.06
CA TYR A 50 1.15 15.25 1.00
C TYR A 50 1.74 15.59 2.38
N ASP A 51 1.05 16.40 3.18
CA ASP A 51 1.53 16.80 4.52
C ASP A 51 1.58 15.59 5.48
N CYS A 52 0.58 14.70 5.41
CA CYS A 52 0.54 13.47 6.21
C CYS A 52 1.68 12.50 5.80
N HIS A 53 1.96 12.40 4.50
CA HIS A 53 3.10 11.64 3.95
C HIS A 53 4.47 12.21 4.31
N ARG A 54 4.57 13.48 4.69
CA ARG A 54 5.81 14.08 5.20
C ARG A 54 6.04 13.76 6.68
N GLN A 55 4.97 13.69 7.46
CA GLN A 55 5.03 13.47 8.91
C GLN A 55 5.20 11.99 9.26
N TYR A 56 4.64 11.11 8.45
CA TYR A 56 4.99 9.70 8.44
C TYR A 56 5.67 9.45 7.11
N PRO A 57 7.00 9.24 7.07
CA PRO A 57 7.61 8.69 5.87
C PRO A 57 6.98 7.32 5.71
N LEU A 58 5.91 7.28 4.92
CA LEU A 58 5.53 6.08 4.21
C LEU A 58 6.81 5.74 3.47
N GLU A 59 7.46 4.66 3.93
CA GLU A 59 8.30 3.80 3.11
C GLU A 59 7.72 3.92 1.73
N GLN A 60 8.37 4.73 0.90
CA GLN A 60 7.81 5.15 -0.37
C GLN A 60 7.37 3.85 -1.06
N GLY A 61 6.30 3.87 -1.85
CA GLY A 61 5.92 2.71 -2.66
C GLY A 61 7.04 2.19 -3.60
N SER A 62 8.23 2.81 -3.56
CA SER A 62 9.50 2.19 -3.87
C SER A 62 9.90 1.18 -2.78
N PRO A 63 9.85 -0.14 -3.03
CA PRO A 63 10.47 -1.11 -2.12
C PRO A 63 11.87 -0.63 -1.70
N PRO A 64 12.27 -0.75 -0.43
CA PRO A 64 13.56 -0.27 0.09
C PRO A 64 14.80 -0.80 -0.67
N HIS A 65 14.59 -1.73 -1.60
CA HIS A 65 15.54 -2.22 -2.57
C HIS A 65 15.91 -1.23 -3.71
N LEU A 66 15.11 -0.20 -3.99
CA LEU A 66 15.34 0.69 -5.13
C LEU A 66 16.55 1.62 -4.96
N HIS A 67 16.89 2.01 -3.73
CA HIS A 67 18.11 2.78 -3.47
C HIS A 67 19.38 1.98 -3.81
N LYS A 68 19.35 0.65 -3.64
CA LYS A 68 20.43 -0.27 -4.09
C LYS A 68 20.34 -0.60 -5.59
N GLY A 69 19.18 -0.37 -6.22
CA GLY A 69 18.91 -0.71 -7.62
C GLY A 69 19.45 0.28 -8.65
N ILE A 70 19.81 1.52 -8.26
CA ILE A 70 20.28 2.55 -9.21
C ILE A 70 21.49 2.07 -10.03
N HIS A 71 22.43 1.37 -9.40
CA HIS A 71 23.58 0.79 -10.08
C HIS A 71 23.18 -0.36 -11.02
N VAL A 72 22.25 -1.20 -10.58
CA VAL A 72 21.74 -2.34 -11.36
C VAL A 72 21.02 -1.86 -12.62
N TRP A 73 20.21 -0.81 -12.51
CA TRP A 73 19.51 -0.23 -13.65
C TRP A 73 20.47 0.35 -14.69
N LYS A 74 21.51 1.09 -14.27
CA LYS A 74 22.52 1.61 -15.20
C LYS A 74 23.16 0.49 -16.03
N SER A 75 23.53 -0.63 -15.40
CA SER A 75 24.09 -1.78 -16.12
C SER A 75 23.08 -2.42 -17.07
N ILE A 76 21.83 -2.63 -16.65
CA ILE A 76 20.75 -3.21 -17.48
C ILE A 76 20.48 -2.37 -18.73
N TRP A 77 20.49 -1.05 -18.60
CA TRP A 77 20.22 -0.15 -19.73
C TRP A 77 21.41 -0.01 -20.69
N ASN A 78 22.64 -0.19 -20.20
CA ASN A 78 23.87 -0.15 -21.00
C ASN A 78 24.17 -1.46 -21.76
N LEU A 79 23.54 -2.58 -21.40
CA LEU A 79 23.68 -3.85 -22.13
C LEU A 79 23.12 -3.74 -23.56
N ASP A 80 23.80 -4.33 -24.54
CA ASP A 80 23.33 -4.38 -25.93
C ASP A 80 22.27 -5.49 -26.10
N LEU A 81 21.10 -5.25 -25.54
CA LEU A 81 19.95 -6.14 -25.57
C LEU A 81 18.75 -5.46 -26.22
N LEU A 82 17.88 -6.29 -26.82
CA LEU A 82 16.59 -5.83 -27.31
C LEU A 82 15.81 -5.09 -26.22
N LYS A 83 15.20 -3.95 -26.59
CA LYS A 83 14.42 -3.09 -25.69
C LYS A 83 13.33 -3.87 -24.94
N ARG A 84 12.72 -4.87 -25.58
CA ARG A 84 11.69 -5.74 -24.99
C ARG A 84 12.20 -6.52 -23.79
N THR A 85 13.44 -7.01 -23.84
CA THR A 85 14.08 -7.78 -22.76
C THR A 85 14.43 -6.89 -21.57
N LYS A 86 14.92 -5.67 -21.82
CA LYS A 86 15.20 -4.69 -20.75
C LYS A 86 13.94 -4.36 -19.94
N VAL A 87 12.84 -4.10 -20.64
CA VAL A 87 11.52 -3.84 -20.02
C VAL A 87 10.99 -5.08 -19.30
N PHE A 88 11.20 -6.28 -19.83
CA PHE A 88 10.81 -7.53 -19.18
C PHE A 88 11.58 -7.73 -17.85
N ILE A 89 12.91 -7.59 -17.86
CA ILE A 89 13.74 -7.67 -16.65
C ILE A 89 13.29 -6.63 -15.62
N TRP A 90 13.03 -5.39 -16.06
CA TRP A 90 12.50 -4.35 -15.19
C TRP A 90 11.19 -4.75 -14.51
N LYS A 91 10.24 -5.28 -15.29
CA LYS A 91 8.96 -5.79 -14.76
C LYS A 91 9.12 -6.97 -13.80
N CYS A 92 10.09 -7.85 -14.05
CA CYS A 92 10.39 -8.99 -13.18
C CYS A 92 10.92 -8.53 -11.82
N VAL A 93 11.93 -7.66 -11.82
CA VAL A 93 12.59 -7.17 -10.60
C VAL A 93 11.66 -6.28 -9.78
N CYS A 94 10.81 -5.48 -10.43
CA CYS A 94 9.79 -4.69 -9.74
C CYS A 94 8.60 -5.51 -9.22
N GLY A 95 8.56 -6.82 -9.45
CA GLY A 95 7.44 -7.67 -9.03
C GLY A 95 6.09 -7.30 -9.66
N ILE A 96 6.13 -6.62 -10.81
CA ILE A 96 4.94 -6.19 -11.56
C ILE A 96 4.29 -7.38 -12.28
N LEU A 97 5.11 -8.34 -12.68
CA LEU A 97 4.62 -9.63 -13.13
C LEU A 97 4.00 -10.34 -11.92
N ALA A 98 2.75 -10.78 -12.07
CA ALA A 98 2.06 -11.62 -11.09
C ALA A 98 2.74 -13.00 -11.04
N VAL A 99 3.91 -13.05 -10.41
CA VAL A 99 4.60 -14.29 -10.11
C VAL A 99 3.78 -15.03 -9.05
N LYS A 100 3.65 -16.35 -9.17
CA LYS A 100 2.90 -17.22 -8.23
C LYS A 100 3.14 -16.89 -6.75
N LYS A 101 4.36 -16.46 -6.41
CA LYS A 101 4.77 -16.02 -5.06
C LYS A 101 3.97 -14.81 -4.53
N GLY A 102 3.63 -13.84 -5.39
CA GLY A 102 2.82 -12.67 -5.01
C GLY A 102 1.34 -12.98 -4.85
N VAL A 103 0.84 -13.98 -5.58
CA VAL A 103 -0.54 -14.48 -5.44
C VAL A 103 -0.68 -15.34 -4.18
N TYR A 104 0.30 -16.20 -3.88
CA TYR A 104 0.33 -17.01 -2.66
C TYR A 104 0.22 -16.19 -1.37
N VAL A 105 0.97 -15.09 -1.28
CA VAL A 105 0.95 -14.19 -0.11
C VAL A 105 -0.42 -13.50 0.05
N ARG A 106 -1.17 -13.31 -1.04
CA ARG A 106 -2.49 -12.64 -1.03
C ARG A 106 -3.67 -13.61 -0.94
N ILE A 107 -3.49 -14.84 -1.40
CA ILE A 107 -4.52 -15.88 -1.51
C ILE A 107 -3.87 -17.16 -0.97
N ASN A 108 -4.11 -17.45 0.29
CA ASN A 108 -3.46 -18.52 1.08
C ASN A 108 -3.88 -19.95 0.66
N GLN A 109 -4.18 -20.18 -0.63
CA GLN A 109 -4.80 -21.40 -1.15
C GLN A 109 -4.27 -21.84 -2.53
N ILE A 110 -2.98 -21.65 -2.82
CA ILE A 110 -2.40 -22.20 -4.05
C ILE A 110 -1.08 -22.91 -3.73
N PRO A 111 -0.91 -24.19 -4.08
CA PRO A 111 0.37 -24.86 -3.89
C PRO A 111 1.48 -24.14 -4.70
N LEU A 112 2.61 -23.90 -4.05
CA LEU A 112 3.79 -23.22 -4.62
C LEU A 112 4.53 -24.06 -5.69
N THR A 113 4.04 -25.26 -6.01
CA THR A 113 4.67 -26.15 -6.96
C THR A 113 4.32 -25.77 -8.41
N CYS A 114 5.35 -25.57 -9.22
CA CYS A 114 5.19 -25.53 -10.67
C CYS A 114 4.96 -26.95 -11.18
N PRO A 115 3.91 -27.22 -11.99
CA PRO A 115 3.67 -28.55 -12.54
C PRO A 115 4.74 -28.99 -13.56
N THR A 116 5.71 -28.13 -13.91
CA THR A 116 6.77 -28.45 -14.88
C THR A 116 7.86 -29.37 -14.31
N VAL A 117 7.98 -29.52 -12.99
CA VAL A 117 8.96 -30.45 -12.39
C VAL A 117 8.44 -31.89 -12.42
N LEU A 118 7.11 -32.08 -12.36
CA LEU A 118 6.49 -33.41 -12.33
C LEU A 118 6.56 -34.18 -13.66
N ILE A 119 6.95 -33.55 -14.77
CA ILE A 119 7.06 -34.22 -16.06
C ILE A 119 8.45 -34.87 -16.23
N LEU A 120 9.48 -34.39 -15.51
CA LEU A 120 10.83 -34.94 -15.60
C LEU A 120 11.10 -36.07 -14.59
N ASP A 121 10.29 -36.20 -13.54
CA ASP A 121 10.38 -37.32 -12.58
C ASP A 121 9.60 -38.57 -13.01
N PHE A 122 8.81 -38.50 -14.09
CA PHE A 122 8.03 -39.64 -14.63
C PHE A 122 8.66 -40.30 -15.86
N LEU A 123 9.89 -39.92 -16.22
CA LEU A 123 10.59 -40.44 -17.40
C LEU A 123 12.03 -40.91 -17.08
N PHE A 124 12.26 -41.35 -15.84
CA PHE A 124 13.41 -42.18 -15.47
C PHE A 124 13.03 -43.25 -14.45
#